data_AF-A0A962Y5I8-F1
#
_entry.id   AF-A0A962Y5I8-F1
#
_cell.length_a   1.000
_cell.length_b   1.000
_cell.length_c   1.000
_cell.angle_alpha   90.00
_cell.angle_beta   90.00
_cell.angle_gamma   90.00
#
_symmetry.space_group_name_H-M   'P 1'
#
loop_
_entity.id
_entity.type
_entity.pdbx_description
1 polymer ?
#
loop_
_entity_poly.entity_id
_entity_poly.type
_entity_poly.pdbx_seq_one_letter_code
_entity_poly.pdbx_strand_id
1 'polypeptide(L)'
;MSAEPVEPGQTSRIVTGRSSRFAAMQMDLGNLVSMLLPPLPLLWFGGSMLIYALHRHHPNPKVGEYTQRAAYRFYAVMGAIIPIGTFFPGRGITSWLIAWGVGLAVIIPWSLWSIARIRKEHWPDIEVPVETPDVEENPS
;
A
#
# COMPACT_ATOMS: atom_id res chain seq x y z
N MET A 1 -18.99 -11.94 50.72
CA MET A 1 -18.07 -12.03 49.57
C MET A 1 -18.78 -11.33 48.42
N SER A 2 -18.62 -10.01 48.36
CA SER A 2 -19.28 -9.17 47.36
C SER A 2 -18.62 -9.42 46.02
N ALA A 3 -19.39 -9.80 45.00
CA ALA A 3 -18.90 -9.81 43.64
C ALA A 3 -18.58 -8.35 43.24
N GLU A 4 -17.31 -8.07 42.95
CA GLU A 4 -16.94 -6.85 42.23
C GLU A 4 -17.66 -6.86 40.88
N PRO A 5 -18.35 -5.78 40.50
CA PRO A 5 -18.96 -5.68 39.18
C PRO A 5 -17.84 -5.51 38.15
N VAL A 6 -17.71 -6.49 37.25
CA VAL A 6 -16.82 -6.39 36.09
C VAL A 6 -17.37 -5.29 35.18
N GLU A 7 -16.62 -4.19 34.98
CA GLU A 7 -17.01 -3.12 34.05
C GLU A 7 -17.04 -3.65 32.60
N PRO A 8 -18.20 -3.63 31.91
CA PRO A 8 -18.27 -3.95 30.49
C PRO A 8 -18.02 -2.67 29.70
N GLY A 9 -16.82 -2.47 29.12
CA GLY A 9 -16.59 -1.16 28.50
C GLY A 9 -15.42 -0.93 27.55
N GLN A 10 -14.56 -1.88 27.21
CA GLN A 10 -13.44 -1.58 26.29
C GLN A 10 -13.18 -2.69 25.26
N THR A 11 -13.99 -2.69 24.21
CA THR A 11 -13.72 -3.39 22.95
C THR A 11 -13.42 -2.38 21.84
N SER A 12 -12.49 -1.44 22.08
CA SER A 12 -11.96 -0.58 21.02
C SER A 12 -10.50 -0.95 20.75
N ARG A 13 -10.19 -1.32 19.50
CA ARG A 13 -8.80 -1.52 19.07
C ARG A 13 -8.27 -0.19 18.56
N ILE A 14 -7.36 0.42 19.31
CA ILE A 14 -6.67 1.63 18.86
C ILE A 14 -5.69 1.26 17.73
N VAL A 15 -5.97 1.73 16.52
CA VAL A 15 -5.03 1.67 15.40
C VAL A 15 -4.19 2.95 15.42
N THR A 16 -2.93 2.80 15.83
CA THR A 16 -2.00 3.91 15.94
C THR A 16 -1.74 4.54 14.56
N GLY A 17 -1.71 5.87 14.47
CA GLY A 17 -1.40 6.62 13.26
C GLY A 17 -0.03 6.26 12.68
N ARG A 18 0.90 5.79 13.52
CA ARG A 18 2.20 5.25 13.09
C ARG A 18 2.08 3.97 12.24
N SER A 19 1.17 3.06 12.56
CA SER A 19 0.97 1.84 11.76
C SER A 19 0.30 2.16 10.43
N SER A 20 -0.69 3.06 10.45
CA SER A 20 -1.36 3.56 9.24
C SER A 20 -0.37 4.25 8.28
N ARG A 21 0.55 5.07 8.82
CA ARG A 21 1.61 5.71 8.04
C ARG A 21 2.55 4.69 7.39
N PHE A 22 2.94 3.64 8.12
CA PHE A 22 3.79 2.59 7.58
C PHE A 22 3.08 1.82 6.47
N ALA A 23 1.82 1.45 6.68
CA ALA A 23 0.98 0.79 5.69
C ALA A 23 0.89 1.60 4.37
N ALA A 24 0.65 2.92 4.47
CA ALA A 24 0.61 3.81 3.31
C ALA A 24 1.97 3.92 2.58
N MET A 25 3.09 3.73 3.28
CA MET A 25 4.43 3.77 2.69
C MET A 25 4.84 2.46 2.02
N GLN A 26 4.22 1.31 2.34
CA GLN A 26 4.65 0.01 1.82
C GLN A 26 4.61 -0.07 0.30
N MET A 27 3.60 0.53 -0.32
CA MET A 27 3.48 0.52 -1.78
C MET A 27 4.59 1.33 -2.45
N ASP A 28 4.85 2.55 -1.98
CA ASP A 28 5.93 3.39 -2.48
C ASP A 28 7.30 2.76 -2.20
N LEU A 29 7.48 2.10 -1.06
CA LEU A 29 8.72 1.41 -0.72
C LEU A 29 8.97 0.22 -1.65
N GLY A 30 7.95 -0.59 -1.94
CA GLY A 30 8.09 -1.70 -2.87
C GLY A 30 8.29 -1.25 -4.31
N ASN A 31 7.70 -0.11 -4.72
CA ASN A 31 8.01 0.52 -6.01
C ASN A 31 9.51 0.91 -6.10
N LEU A 32 10.07 1.50 -5.03
CA LEU A 32 11.50 1.85 -4.97
C LEU A 32 12.39 0.61 -5.01
N VAL A 33 12.11 -0.39 -4.17
CA VAL A 33 12.89 -1.64 -4.10
C VAL A 33 12.84 -2.41 -5.41
N SER A 34 11.65 -2.49 -6.02
CA SER A 34 11.48 -3.19 -7.29
C SER A 34 12.22 -2.51 -8.43
N MET A 35 12.27 -1.18 -8.46
CA MET A 35 13.04 -0.45 -9.47
C MET A 35 14.56 -0.60 -9.35
N LEU A 36 15.08 -1.08 -8.22
CA LEU A 36 16.52 -1.22 -7.98
C LEU A 36 17.16 -2.34 -8.82
N LEU A 37 16.40 -3.41 -9.12
CA LEU A 37 16.88 -4.53 -9.91
C LEU A 37 15.92 -4.76 -11.08
N PRO A 38 16.38 -4.71 -12.34
CA PRO A 38 15.50 -4.79 -13.50
C PRO A 38 14.47 -5.95 -13.59
N PRO A 39 14.70 -7.17 -13.06
CA PRO A 39 13.68 -8.22 -13.05
C PRO A 39 12.64 -8.06 -11.92
N LEU A 40 12.92 -7.30 -10.87
CA LEU A 40 12.02 -7.17 -9.71
C LEU A 40 10.71 -6.39 -9.97
N PRO A 41 10.60 -5.40 -10.88
CA PRO A 41 9.34 -4.71 -11.17
C PRO A 41 8.26 -5.65 -11.67
N LEU A 42 8.63 -6.70 -12.42
CA LEU A 42 7.69 -7.72 -12.89
C LEU A 42 7.13 -8.55 -11.73
N LEU A 43 7.99 -8.94 -10.78
CA LEU A 43 7.55 -9.66 -9.57
C LEU A 43 6.67 -8.76 -8.68
N TRP A 44 7.11 -7.51 -8.48
CA TRP A 44 6.37 -6.53 -7.71
C TRP A 44 5.07 -6.10 -8.38
N PHE A 45 4.95 -6.20 -9.70
CA PHE A 45 3.70 -5.96 -10.41
C PHE A 45 2.58 -6.88 -9.91
N GLY A 46 2.85 -8.17 -9.71
CA GLY A 46 1.90 -9.09 -9.06
C GLY A 46 1.73 -8.80 -7.57
N GLY A 47 2.85 -8.60 -6.86
CA GLY A 47 2.85 -8.35 -5.41
C GLY A 47 2.09 -7.09 -4.99
N SER A 48 2.17 -6.03 -5.78
CA SER A 48 1.47 -4.75 -5.54
C SER A 48 -0.05 -4.93 -5.55
N MET A 49 -0.58 -5.84 -6.37
CA MET A 49 -2.02 -6.15 -6.37
C MET A 49 -2.45 -6.87 -5.10
N LEU A 50 -1.62 -7.78 -4.59
CA LEU A 50 -1.85 -8.43 -3.29
C LEU A 50 -1.81 -7.42 -2.15
N ILE A 51 -0.80 -6.54 -2.12
CA ILE A 51 -0.69 -5.45 -1.14
C ILE A 51 -1.91 -4.54 -1.19
N TYR A 52 -2.40 -4.21 -2.39
CA TYR A 52 -3.61 -3.43 -2.57
C TYR A 52 -4.84 -4.14 -1.98
N ALA A 53 -5.01 -5.44 -2.25
CA ALA A 53 -6.11 -6.23 -1.70
C ALA A 53 -6.07 -6.29 -0.16
N LEU A 54 -4.88 -6.46 0.42
CA LEU A 54 -4.67 -6.47 1.87
C LEU A 54 -5.03 -5.12 2.52
N HIS A 55 -4.71 -4.00 1.85
CA HIS A 55 -4.99 -2.67 2.37
C HIS A 55 -6.40 -2.15 2.08
N ARG A 56 -7.17 -2.80 1.21
CA ARG A 56 -8.52 -2.36 0.83
C ARG A 56 -9.49 -2.26 2.02
N HIS A 57 -9.30 -3.10 3.03
CA HIS A 57 -10.13 -3.14 4.24
C HIS A 57 -9.49 -2.43 5.44
N HIS A 58 -8.46 -1.60 5.22
CA HIS A 58 -7.82 -0.90 6.33
C HIS A 58 -8.79 0.13 6.94
N PRO A 59 -8.95 0.18 8.28
CA PRO A 59 -9.90 1.07 8.94
C PRO A 59 -9.61 2.57 8.76
N ASN A 60 -8.48 2.93 8.16
CA ASN A 60 -8.11 4.30 7.84
C ASN A 60 -8.22 4.54 6.32
N PRO A 61 -9.20 5.32 5.83
CA PRO A 61 -9.40 5.54 4.40
C PRO A 61 -8.21 6.24 3.73
N LYS A 62 -7.39 7.00 4.49
CA LYS A 62 -6.18 7.64 3.95
C LYS A 62 -5.15 6.61 3.47
N VAL A 63 -5.04 5.47 4.14
CA VAL A 63 -4.11 4.39 3.76
C VAL A 63 -4.47 3.83 2.39
N GLY A 64 -5.77 3.61 2.15
CA GLY A 64 -6.28 3.16 0.85
C GLY A 64 -6.01 4.16 -0.26
N GLU A 65 -6.27 5.45 -0.05
CA GLU A 65 -6.06 6.50 -1.06
C GLU A 65 -4.60 6.65 -1.47
N TYR A 66 -3.68 6.63 -0.50
CA TYR A 66 -2.24 6.69 -0.77
C TYR A 66 -1.75 5.43 -1.52
N THR A 67 -2.20 4.26 -1.07
CA THR A 67 -1.89 2.98 -1.74
C THR A 67 -2.41 2.97 -3.18
N GLN A 68 -3.63 3.43 -3.41
CA GLN A 68 -4.24 3.50 -4.74
C GLN A 68 -3.52 4.49 -5.65
N ARG A 69 -3.12 5.66 -5.15
CA ARG A 69 -2.33 6.64 -5.91
C ARG A 69 -0.96 6.09 -6.29
N ALA A 70 -0.27 5.41 -5.37
CA ALA A 70 1.02 4.78 -5.64
C ALA A 70 0.89 3.63 -6.66
N ALA A 71 -0.15 2.80 -6.52
CA ALA A 71 -0.50 1.73 -7.45
C ALA A 71 -0.76 2.27 -8.86
N TYR A 72 -1.65 3.27 -8.98
CA TYR A 72 -2.05 3.84 -10.26
C TYR A 72 -0.86 4.38 -11.05
N ARG A 73 0.07 5.07 -10.38
CA ARG A 73 1.30 5.58 -11.02
C ARG A 73 2.18 4.45 -11.52
N PHE A 74 2.40 3.44 -10.68
CA PHE A 74 3.20 2.27 -11.05
C PHE A 74 2.59 1.56 -12.27
N TYR A 75 1.27 1.30 -12.25
CA TYR A 75 0.57 0.66 -13.36
C TYR A 75 0.56 1.51 -14.63
N ALA A 76 0.43 2.83 -14.55
CA ALA A 76 0.51 3.71 -15.71
C ALA A 76 1.89 3.65 -16.37
N VAL A 77 2.96 3.70 -15.57
CA VAL A 77 4.34 3.61 -16.07
C VAL A 77 4.62 2.23 -16.67
N MET A 78 4.27 1.15 -15.97
CA MET A 78 4.43 -0.22 -16.47
C MET A 78 3.61 -0.46 -17.74
N GLY A 79 2.37 0.01 -17.78
CA GLY A 79 1.48 -0.07 -18.93
C GLY A 79 1.93 0.75 -20.13
N ALA A 80 2.73 1.80 -19.94
CA ALA A 80 3.37 2.54 -21.03
C ALA A 80 4.67 1.87 -21.49
N ILE A 81 5.48 1.37 -20.56
CA ILE A 81 6.77 0.73 -20.87
C ILE A 81 6.58 -0.55 -21.69
N ILE A 82 5.59 -1.38 -21.39
CA ILE A 82 5.39 -2.67 -22.07
C ILE A 82 5.14 -2.49 -23.59
N PRO A 83 4.18 -1.67 -24.05
CA PRO A 83 3.97 -1.40 -25.48
C PRO A 83 5.19 -0.75 -26.12
N ILE A 84 5.79 0.27 -25.48
CA ILE A 84 6.96 0.97 -26.02
C ILE A 84 8.12 -0.02 -26.23
N GLY A 85 8.38 -0.89 -25.26
CA GLY A 85 9.41 -1.93 -25.36
C GLY A 85 9.09 -3.02 -26.39
N THR A 86 7.80 -3.35 -26.56
CA THR A 86 7.35 -4.36 -27.54
C THR A 86 7.47 -3.89 -28.98
N PHE A 87 7.16 -2.62 -29.25
CA PHE A 87 7.15 -2.05 -30.60
C PHE A 87 8.45 -1.32 -30.98
N PHE A 88 9.44 -1.20 -30.07
CA PHE A 88 10.72 -0.59 -30.40
C PHE A 88 11.56 -1.51 -31.32
N PRO A 89 12.16 -1.02 -32.42
CA PRO A 89 12.87 -1.86 -33.39
C PRO A 89 14.21 -2.45 -32.89
N GLY A 90 14.63 -2.18 -31.64
CA GLY A 90 15.89 -2.66 -31.09
C GLY A 90 15.73 -4.00 -30.37
N ARG A 91 16.00 -5.12 -31.07
CA ARG A 91 16.13 -6.46 -30.47
C ARG A 91 17.41 -6.60 -29.62
N GLY A 92 17.51 -5.82 -28.55
CA GLY A 92 18.70 -5.82 -27.70
C GLY A 92 18.42 -5.32 -26.29
N ILE A 93 19.32 -5.67 -25.36
CA ILE A 93 19.23 -5.30 -23.94
C ILE A 93 19.18 -3.77 -23.74
N THR A 94 19.69 -2.98 -24.69
CA THR A 94 19.68 -1.52 -24.66
C THR A 94 18.27 -0.93 -24.61
N SER A 95 17.34 -1.41 -25.44
CA SER A 95 15.95 -0.90 -25.46
C SER A 95 15.27 -1.15 -24.11
N TRP A 96 15.56 -2.31 -23.51
CA TRP A 96 15.04 -2.69 -22.21
C TRP A 96 15.68 -1.88 -21.07
N LEU A 97 16.98 -1.60 -21.12
CA LEU A 97 17.67 -0.72 -20.16
C LEU A 97 17.17 0.72 -20.26
N ILE A 98 16.87 1.23 -21.46
CA ILE A 98 16.27 2.56 -21.65
C ILE A 98 14.88 2.60 -21.02
N ALA A 99 14.02 1.61 -21.33
CA ALA A 99 12.70 1.48 -20.71
C ALA A 99 12.77 1.44 -19.18
N TRP A 100 13.68 0.63 -18.63
CA TRP A 100 13.93 0.56 -17.20
C TRP A 100 14.44 1.89 -16.62
N GLY A 101 15.36 2.57 -17.31
CA GLY A 101 15.86 3.89 -16.93
C GLY A 101 14.78 4.97 -16.91
N VAL A 102 13.84 4.95 -17.87
CA VAL A 102 12.66 5.82 -17.86
C VAL A 102 11.76 5.49 -16.66
N GLY A 103 11.55 4.20 -16.37
CA GLY A 103 10.83 3.76 -15.18
C GLY A 103 11.44 4.30 -13.90
N LEU A 104 12.76 4.20 -13.74
CA LEU A 104 13.52 4.79 -12.63
C LEU A 104 13.31 6.30 -12.52
N ALA A 105 13.48 7.02 -13.63
CA ALA A 105 13.40 8.47 -13.67
C ALA A 105 12.01 9.00 -13.29
N VAL A 106 10.95 8.24 -13.53
CA VAL A 106 9.57 8.63 -13.18
C VAL A 106 9.19 8.11 -11.80
N ILE A 107 9.36 6.82 -11.52
CA ILE A 107 8.87 6.19 -10.29
C ILE A 107 9.65 6.65 -9.07
N ILE A 108 10.99 6.74 -9.15
CA ILE A 108 11.79 7.05 -7.95
C ILE A 108 11.50 8.45 -7.42
N PRO A 109 11.54 9.54 -8.21
CA PRO A 109 11.24 10.86 -7.69
C PRO A 109 9.82 10.96 -7.14
N TRP A 110 8.86 10.30 -7.81
CA TRP A 110 7.46 10.37 -7.40
C TRP A 110 7.19 9.60 -6.11
N SER A 111 7.77 8.41 -5.94
CA SER A 111 7.65 7.64 -4.70
C SER A 111 8.39 8.31 -3.54
N LEU A 112 9.55 8.93 -3.76
CA LEU A 112 10.22 9.75 -2.75
C LEU A 112 9.37 10.95 -2.32
N TRP A 113 8.75 11.64 -3.28
CA TRP A 113 7.86 12.77 -2.99
C TRP A 113 6.60 12.32 -2.22
N SER A 114 6.00 11.20 -2.62
CA SER A 114 4.85 10.59 -1.95
C SER A 114 5.18 10.24 -0.50
N ILE A 115 6.33 9.58 -0.25
CA ILE A 115 6.81 9.28 1.09
C ILE A 115 7.07 10.56 1.88
N ALA A 116 7.75 11.56 1.29
CA ALA A 116 8.00 12.83 1.97
C ALA A 116 6.69 13.54 2.37
N ARG A 117 5.66 13.46 1.53
CA ARG A 117 4.32 13.99 1.82
C ARG A 117 3.64 13.22 2.95
N ILE A 118 3.57 11.90 2.86
CA ILE A 118 3.05 11.00 3.91
C ILE A 118 3.75 11.27 5.24
N ARG A 119 5.05 11.55 5.21
CA ARG A 119 5.83 11.83 6.43
C ARG A 119 5.55 13.18 7.06
N LYS A 120 5.09 14.18 6.30
CA LYS A 120 4.76 15.53 6.78
C LYS A 120 3.32 15.64 7.27
N GLU A 121 2.42 14.77 6.80
CA GLU A 121 1.02 14.80 7.20
C GLU A 121 0.78 14.28 8.62
N HIS A 122 -0.23 14.83 9.28
CA HIS A 122 -0.66 14.37 10.60
C HIS A 122 -1.50 13.09 10.46
N TRP A 123 -1.09 12.04 11.17
CA TRP A 123 -1.76 10.74 11.22
C TRP A 123 -2.38 10.57 12.61
N PRO A 124 -3.68 10.88 12.78
CA PRO A 124 -4.35 10.68 14.05
C PRO A 124 -4.53 9.19 14.33
N ASP A 125 -4.54 8.83 15.61
CA ASP A 125 -4.91 7.49 16.07
C ASP A 125 -6.41 7.29 15.84
N ILE A 126 -6.81 6.09 15.39
CA ILE A 126 -8.20 5.76 15.10
C ILE A 126 -8.64 4.65 16.05
N GLU A 127 -9.70 4.90 16.82
CA GLU A 127 -10.37 3.89 17.61
C GLU A 127 -11.32 3.10 16.71
N VAL A 128 -11.07 1.81 16.54
CA VAL A 128 -11.95 0.91 15.77
C VAL A 128 -12.84 0.16 16.76
N PRO A 129 -14.17 0.31 16.69
CA PRO A 129 -15.09 -0.52 17.46
C PRO A 129 -14.88 -1.99 17.09
N VAL A 130 -14.58 -2.83 18.07
CA VAL A 130 -14.53 -4.27 17.89
C VAL A 130 -15.98 -4.75 17.95
N GLU A 131 -16.52 -5.20 16.83
CA GLU A 131 -17.78 -5.95 16.81
C GLU A 131 -17.58 -7.19 17.68
N THR A 132 -18.19 -7.18 18.87
CA THR A 132 -18.42 -8.40 19.64
C THR A 132 -19.28 -9.32 18.77
N PRO A 133 -18.87 -10.58 18.52
CA PRO A 133 -19.76 -11.52 17.84
C PRO A 133 -21.04 -11.57 18.65
N ASP A 134 -22.17 -11.27 18.01
CA ASP A 134 -23.49 -11.43 18.62
C ASP A 134 -23.52 -12.84 19.19
N VAL A 135 -23.51 -12.94 20.52
CA VAL A 135 -23.82 -14.18 21.20
C VAL A 135 -25.25 -14.46 20.78
N GLU A 136 -25.39 -15.39 19.84
CA GLU A 136 -26.64 -15.92 19.35
C GLU A 136 -27.40 -16.43 20.58
N GLU A 137 -28.25 -15.54 21.11
CA GLU A 137 -29.22 -15.80 22.14
C GLU A 137 -30.19 -16.81 21.55
N ASN A 138 -29.92 -18.10 21.76
CA ASN A 138 -30.89 -19.15 21.50
C ASN A 138 -31.73 -19.35 22.79
N PRO A 139 -32.96 -18.82 22.85
CA PRO A 139 -33.86 -19.08 23.96
C PRO A 139 -34.36 -20.52 23.92
N SER A 140 -34.07 -21.26 24.99
CA SER A 140 -34.82 -22.39 25.56
C SER A 140 -35.32 -23.52 24.66
#